data_AF-A0A6H0ZZV1-F1
#
_entry.id   AF-A0A6H0ZZV1-F1
#
_cell.length_a   1.000
_cell.length_b   1.000
_cell.length_c   1.000
_cell.angle_alpha   90.00
_cell.angle_beta   90.00
_cell.angle_gamma   90.00
#
_symmetry.space_group_name_H-M   'P 1'
#
loop_
_entity.id
_entity.type
_entity.pdbx_description
1 polymer ?
#
loop_
_entity_poly.entity_id
_entity_poly.type
_entity_poly.pdbx_seq_one_letter_code
_entity_poly.pdbx_strand_id
1 'polypeptide(L)'
;MVSIDNLIDWKPGDLDTVADVLIKQRKALVDLQDEIDDSDPPLSWASQAGDNARTSHEKLRLRLNDMVAEVSDISVSLVESERLMKAARTKLTDALALARTKGYTVDHATGSVTDPATYVHEVDVSHAQRSLQVIADDIGSALTDADDADAALAKALDAAAKGKVDGGDETLSEAAIQLPPSMDDLTQEELVELLGGDIAISTISAFLDAELEFATWELEGKAEAQYVVMADGTVRMSLSLEAGLGREIEVAGTEADVSAGGTTSLELSFDSPEEAKKFLDGLDDATLEFDGLGDFMSPGATVVSNVADYVMKQDITSFKVGVYGQGEVETDSPLGQATMSGRLDAYYDVVKEEMGIKVTGKLDVDNVAGHQDVSGAVELSGELTAKKNGDFNDFTLSGKIEASALNQKLGLDLPPGTSTGQGLDVELKVTADNPAAEAIKSAVARGDMDEATELAMENGRVVIRQTTIESLASEEIEFDAGVGGAEIEYGASVETANVVFVRPEGSHDLVQLDLSQLPAGK
;
A
#
# COMPACT_ATOMS: atom_id res chain seq x y z
N MET A 1 -17.45 32.57 4.19
CA MET A 1 -16.23 33.24 4.65
C MET A 1 -16.10 33.11 6.15
N VAL A 2 -15.15 32.28 6.56
CA VAL A 2 -14.75 32.01 7.95
C VAL A 2 -13.89 33.16 8.49
N SER A 3 -14.11 33.56 9.75
CA SER A 3 -13.23 34.50 10.48
C SER A 3 -12.27 33.75 11.41
N ILE A 4 -11.25 34.44 11.92
CA ILE A 4 -10.31 33.86 12.90
C ILE A 4 -11.07 33.38 14.15
N ASP A 5 -12.01 34.20 14.65
CA ASP A 5 -12.81 33.83 15.81
C ASP A 5 -13.69 32.60 15.54
N ASN A 6 -14.31 32.49 14.36
CA ASN A 6 -15.07 31.29 13.97
C ASN A 6 -14.18 30.04 14.00
N LEU A 7 -13.02 30.07 13.33
CA LEU A 7 -12.14 28.91 13.21
C LEU A 7 -11.53 28.50 14.56
N ILE A 8 -11.30 29.45 15.47
CA ILE A 8 -10.86 29.14 16.85
C ILE A 8 -11.99 28.49 17.66
N ASP A 9 -13.22 28.99 17.52
CA ASP A 9 -14.37 28.55 18.32
C ASP A 9 -14.98 27.22 17.85
N TRP A 10 -14.72 26.80 16.61
CA TRP A 10 -15.21 25.52 16.07
C TRP A 10 -14.76 24.31 16.91
N LYS A 11 -15.43 23.18 16.74
CA LYS A 11 -15.12 21.94 17.47
C LYS A 11 -15.01 20.80 16.48
N PRO A 12 -13.92 20.73 15.70
CA PRO A 12 -13.79 19.69 14.69
C PRO A 12 -13.89 18.28 15.30
N GLY A 13 -13.40 18.06 16.52
CA GLY A 13 -13.54 16.78 17.22
C GLY A 13 -14.99 16.35 17.55
N ASP A 14 -15.97 17.25 17.49
CA ASP A 14 -17.38 16.85 17.61
C ASP A 14 -17.87 16.17 16.31
N LEU A 15 -17.22 16.42 15.15
CA LEU A 15 -17.55 15.79 13.87
C LEU A 15 -17.13 14.32 13.86
N ASP A 16 -15.96 13.99 14.41
CA ASP A 16 -15.47 12.61 14.60
C ASP A 16 -16.55 11.73 15.26
N THR A 17 -17.09 12.19 16.39
CA THR A 17 -18.10 11.46 17.15
C THR A 17 -19.36 11.20 16.32
N VAL A 18 -19.75 12.12 15.44
CA VAL A 18 -20.90 11.95 14.55
C VAL A 18 -20.56 10.98 13.41
N ALA A 19 -19.39 11.11 12.81
CA ALA A 19 -18.90 10.20 11.78
C ALA A 19 -18.88 8.76 12.32
N ASP A 20 -18.38 8.56 13.54
CA ASP A 20 -18.33 7.28 14.24
C ASP A 20 -19.70 6.58 14.35
N VAL A 21 -20.75 7.37 14.60
CA VAL A 21 -22.14 6.88 14.65
C VAL A 21 -22.63 6.50 13.26
N LEU A 22 -22.33 7.31 12.26
CA LEU A 22 -22.73 7.03 10.87
C LEU A 22 -21.98 5.83 10.29
N ILE A 23 -20.69 5.65 10.58
CA ILE A 23 -19.91 4.47 10.18
C ILE A 23 -20.51 3.20 10.77
N LYS A 24 -20.92 3.23 12.05
CA LYS A 24 -21.62 2.10 12.70
C LYS A 24 -22.97 1.82 12.05
N GLN A 25 -23.72 2.86 11.66
CA GLN A 25 -24.99 2.70 10.94
C GLN A 25 -24.80 2.17 9.53
N ARG A 26 -23.80 2.67 8.80
CA ARG A 26 -23.38 2.16 7.49
C ARG A 26 -23.08 0.67 7.57
N LYS A 27 -22.24 0.25 8.53
CA LYS A 27 -21.95 -1.18 8.75
C LYS A 27 -23.23 -1.98 8.98
N ALA A 28 -24.10 -1.52 9.89
CA ALA A 28 -25.36 -2.20 10.16
C ALA A 28 -26.30 -2.28 8.95
N LEU A 29 -26.21 -1.34 7.99
CA LEU A 29 -26.95 -1.42 6.73
C LEU A 29 -26.30 -2.41 5.75
N VAL A 30 -24.97 -2.39 5.61
CA VAL A 30 -24.22 -3.33 4.77
C VAL A 30 -24.42 -4.77 5.25
N ASP A 31 -24.43 -4.99 6.56
CA ASP A 31 -24.68 -6.30 7.18
C ASP A 31 -26.08 -6.87 6.84
N LEU A 32 -27.00 -6.08 6.24
CA LEU A 32 -28.31 -6.54 5.74
C LEU A 32 -28.26 -7.15 4.33
N GLN A 33 -27.08 -7.23 3.71
CA GLN A 33 -26.91 -7.75 2.34
C GLN A 33 -27.49 -9.17 2.22
N ASP A 34 -27.09 -10.06 3.13
CA ASP A 34 -27.54 -11.45 3.12
C ASP A 34 -29.06 -11.55 3.32
N GLU A 35 -29.67 -10.78 4.22
CA GLU A 35 -31.12 -10.77 4.39
C GLU A 35 -31.86 -10.28 3.15
N ILE A 36 -31.29 -9.31 2.43
CA ILE A 36 -31.87 -8.83 1.18
C ILE A 36 -31.78 -9.90 0.11
N ASP A 37 -30.63 -10.53 -0.05
CA ASP A 37 -30.42 -11.59 -1.05
C ASP A 37 -31.27 -12.83 -0.76
N ASP A 38 -31.31 -13.27 0.50
CA ASP A 38 -32.15 -14.40 0.95
C ASP A 38 -33.65 -14.11 0.81
N SER A 39 -34.05 -12.84 0.77
CA SER A 39 -35.43 -12.43 0.57
C SER A 39 -35.86 -12.35 -0.89
N ASP A 40 -34.97 -12.62 -1.86
CA ASP A 40 -35.29 -12.62 -3.28
C ASP A 40 -36.44 -13.60 -3.61
N PRO A 41 -37.56 -13.13 -4.20
CA PRO A 41 -38.68 -13.99 -4.52
C PRO A 41 -38.29 -15.10 -5.51
N PRO A 42 -38.49 -16.39 -5.16
CA PRO A 42 -37.95 -17.49 -5.95
C PRO A 42 -38.53 -17.51 -7.36
N LEU A 43 -37.70 -17.89 -8.34
CA LEU A 43 -38.09 -17.99 -9.75
C LEU A 43 -39.27 -18.94 -10.00
N SER A 44 -39.53 -19.87 -9.08
CA SER A 44 -40.68 -20.78 -9.12
C SER A 44 -42.04 -20.06 -8.98
N TRP A 45 -42.07 -18.82 -8.50
CA TRP A 45 -43.28 -17.99 -8.44
C TRP A 45 -43.59 -17.38 -9.82
N ALA A 46 -43.95 -18.25 -10.77
CA ALA A 46 -44.26 -17.89 -12.15
C ALA A 46 -45.70 -17.34 -12.29
N SER A 47 -45.97 -16.19 -11.67
CA SER A 47 -47.24 -15.47 -11.78
C SER A 47 -47.01 -13.97 -11.77
N GLN A 48 -48.02 -13.20 -12.18
CA GLN A 48 -47.99 -11.72 -12.08
C GLN A 48 -47.66 -11.24 -10.66
N ALA A 49 -48.11 -11.97 -9.62
CA ALA A 49 -47.78 -11.64 -8.24
C ALA A 49 -46.29 -11.85 -7.93
N GLY A 50 -45.66 -12.88 -8.51
CA GLY A 50 -44.22 -13.12 -8.39
C GLY A 50 -43.39 -12.07 -9.13
N ASP A 51 -43.82 -11.66 -10.33
CA ASP A 51 -43.16 -10.56 -11.05
C ASP A 51 -43.22 -9.25 -10.26
N ASN A 52 -44.39 -8.93 -9.70
CA ASN A 52 -44.56 -7.74 -8.85
C ASN A 52 -43.71 -7.81 -7.58
N ALA A 53 -43.55 -9.01 -6.99
CA ALA A 53 -42.69 -9.22 -5.82
C ALA A 53 -41.23 -8.94 -6.17
N ARG A 54 -40.69 -9.51 -7.26
CA ARG A 54 -39.32 -9.24 -7.72
C ARG A 54 -39.08 -7.77 -8.02
N THR A 55 -40.00 -7.10 -8.72
CA THR A 55 -39.89 -5.65 -8.96
C THR A 55 -39.91 -4.84 -7.65
N SER A 56 -40.64 -5.29 -6.64
CA SER A 56 -40.71 -4.59 -5.35
C SER A 56 -39.46 -4.84 -4.50
N HIS A 57 -38.92 -6.06 -4.55
CA HIS A 57 -37.64 -6.44 -3.95
C HIS A 57 -36.51 -5.63 -4.56
N GLU A 58 -36.41 -5.57 -5.89
CA GLU A 58 -35.39 -4.78 -6.59
C GLU A 58 -35.45 -3.30 -6.20
N LYS A 59 -36.64 -2.70 -6.13
CA LYS A 59 -36.80 -1.31 -5.66
C LYS A 59 -36.39 -1.12 -4.20
N LEU A 60 -36.57 -2.13 -3.35
CA LEU A 60 -36.13 -2.07 -1.97
C LEU A 60 -34.60 -2.13 -1.90
N ARG A 61 -33.98 -3.05 -2.66
CA ARG A 61 -32.53 -3.20 -2.79
C ARG A 61 -31.87 -1.90 -3.26
N LEU A 62 -32.32 -1.34 -4.39
CA LEU A 62 -31.78 -0.06 -4.91
C LEU A 62 -31.94 1.09 -3.91
N ARG A 63 -33.09 1.16 -3.21
CA ARG A 63 -33.29 2.18 -2.17
C ARG A 63 -32.39 1.98 -0.95
N LEU A 64 -32.02 0.74 -0.63
CA LEU A 64 -31.04 0.47 0.43
C LEU A 64 -29.64 0.83 -0.02
N ASN A 65 -29.28 0.58 -1.29
CA ASN A 65 -28.03 1.07 -1.88
C ASN A 65 -27.93 2.59 -1.75
N ASP A 66 -28.96 3.33 -2.16
CA ASP A 66 -29.00 4.80 -2.00
C ASP A 66 -28.80 5.23 -0.54
N MET A 67 -29.49 4.58 0.41
CA MET A 67 -29.33 4.91 1.85
C MET A 67 -27.92 4.62 2.36
N VAL A 68 -27.31 3.52 1.94
CA VAL A 68 -25.94 3.17 2.32
C VAL A 68 -24.97 4.20 1.76
N ALA A 69 -25.13 4.58 0.50
CA ALA A 69 -24.33 5.59 -0.16
C ALA A 69 -24.49 6.97 0.50
N GLU A 70 -25.72 7.41 0.80
CA GLU A 70 -25.99 8.67 1.52
C GLU A 70 -25.31 8.72 2.89
N VAL A 71 -25.44 7.65 3.69
CA VAL A 71 -24.81 7.58 5.01
C VAL A 71 -23.29 7.56 4.88
N SER A 72 -22.76 6.85 3.88
CA SER A 72 -21.32 6.76 3.65
C SER A 72 -20.75 8.11 3.20
N ASP A 73 -21.36 8.77 2.21
CA ASP A 73 -20.96 10.10 1.71
C ASP A 73 -20.89 11.13 2.83
N ILE A 74 -21.90 11.18 3.71
CA ILE A 74 -21.87 12.06 4.88
C ILE A 74 -20.74 11.67 5.83
N SER A 75 -20.55 10.38 6.10
CA SER A 75 -19.52 9.92 7.04
C SER A 75 -18.10 10.28 6.58
N VAL A 76 -17.79 10.01 5.31
CA VAL A 76 -16.51 10.35 4.66
C VAL A 76 -16.33 11.88 4.66
N SER A 77 -17.37 12.62 4.32
CA SER A 77 -17.36 14.09 4.31
C SER A 77 -17.10 14.69 5.69
N LEU A 78 -17.63 14.10 6.76
CA LEU A 78 -17.38 14.55 8.14
C LEU A 78 -15.95 14.31 8.57
N VAL A 79 -15.40 13.13 8.30
CA VAL A 79 -14.01 12.76 8.61
C VAL A 79 -13.04 13.71 7.90
N GLU A 80 -13.23 13.90 6.59
CA GLU A 80 -12.36 14.77 5.80
C GLU A 80 -12.45 16.24 6.27
N SER A 81 -13.67 16.72 6.53
CA SER A 81 -13.88 18.09 7.01
C SER A 81 -13.27 18.32 8.38
N GLU A 82 -13.35 17.34 9.29
CA GLU A 82 -12.67 17.40 10.58
C GLU A 82 -11.16 17.56 10.40
N ARG A 83 -10.55 16.69 9.59
CA ARG A 83 -9.10 16.68 9.33
C ARG A 83 -8.64 18.02 8.76
N LEU A 84 -9.33 18.50 7.73
CA LEU A 84 -9.04 19.80 7.10
C LEU A 84 -9.22 20.97 8.09
N MET A 85 -10.27 20.97 8.90
CA MET A 85 -10.49 22.00 9.92
C MET A 85 -9.43 21.97 11.05
N LYS A 86 -8.99 20.78 11.49
CA LYS A 86 -7.88 20.63 12.44
C LYS A 86 -6.59 21.19 11.86
N ALA A 87 -6.26 20.85 10.62
CA ALA A 87 -5.07 21.34 9.92
C ALA A 87 -5.10 22.87 9.75
N ALA A 88 -6.23 23.42 9.27
CA ALA A 88 -6.46 24.86 9.14
C ALA A 88 -6.29 25.58 10.48
N ARG A 89 -6.83 25.03 11.58
CA ARG A 89 -6.67 25.60 12.93
C ARG A 89 -5.22 25.61 13.39
N THR A 90 -4.48 24.53 13.17
CA THR A 90 -3.05 24.47 13.53
C THR A 90 -2.27 25.53 12.77
N LYS A 91 -2.44 25.60 11.45
CA LYS A 91 -1.83 26.62 10.58
C LYS A 91 -2.14 28.05 11.04
N LEU A 92 -3.42 28.33 11.36
CA LEU A 92 -3.82 29.62 11.91
C LEU A 92 -3.12 29.90 13.26
N THR A 93 -3.08 28.91 14.16
CA THR A 93 -2.48 29.06 15.49
C THR A 93 -0.98 29.35 15.39
N ASP A 94 -0.28 28.68 14.49
CA ASP A 94 1.15 28.88 14.23
C ASP A 94 1.43 30.27 13.64
N ALA A 95 0.61 30.71 12.67
CA ALA A 95 0.71 32.04 12.10
C ALA A 95 0.46 33.14 13.16
N LEU A 96 -0.54 32.96 14.03
CA LEU A 96 -0.81 33.87 15.15
C LEU A 96 0.33 33.89 16.16
N ALA A 97 0.93 32.73 16.47
CA ALA A 97 2.09 32.64 17.36
C ALA A 97 3.32 33.33 16.77
N LEU A 98 3.55 33.18 15.46
CA LEU A 98 4.61 33.86 14.74
C LEU A 98 4.41 35.38 14.74
N ALA A 99 3.20 35.87 14.45
CA ALA A 99 2.86 37.30 14.56
C ALA A 99 3.16 37.85 15.95
N ARG A 100 2.72 37.16 17.00
CA ARG A 100 2.98 37.56 18.40
C ARG A 100 4.48 37.61 18.69
N THR A 101 5.24 36.63 18.24
CA THR A 101 6.71 36.56 18.43
C THR A 101 7.43 37.70 17.73
N LYS A 102 6.91 38.17 16.58
CA LYS A 102 7.44 39.32 15.84
C LYS A 102 6.94 40.68 16.35
N GLY A 103 6.00 40.70 17.29
CA GLY A 103 5.39 41.92 17.82
C GLY A 103 4.32 42.54 16.92
N TYR A 104 3.79 41.79 15.95
CA TYR A 104 2.71 42.22 15.08
C TYR A 104 1.35 42.08 15.76
N THR A 105 0.38 42.89 15.31
CA THR A 105 -1.01 42.85 15.76
C THR A 105 -1.88 42.29 14.64
N VAL A 106 -2.74 41.33 14.97
CA VAL A 106 -3.69 40.70 14.03
C VAL A 106 -5.10 41.11 14.42
N ASP A 107 -5.87 41.62 13.46
CA ASP A 107 -7.30 41.83 13.62
C ASP A 107 -8.04 40.50 13.38
N HIS A 108 -8.73 39.99 14.41
CA HIS A 108 -9.41 38.70 14.36
C HIS A 108 -10.68 38.70 13.48
N ALA A 109 -11.29 39.86 13.25
CA ALA A 109 -12.46 39.98 12.41
C ALA A 109 -12.10 40.05 10.93
N THR A 110 -10.99 40.72 10.59
CA THR A 110 -10.59 40.94 9.19
C THR A 110 -9.39 40.10 8.73
N GLY A 111 -8.66 39.47 9.65
CA GLY A 111 -7.39 38.78 9.37
C GLY A 111 -6.22 39.74 9.05
N SER A 112 -6.40 41.05 9.19
CA SER A 112 -5.38 42.03 8.83
C SER A 112 -4.22 42.02 9.82
N VAL A 113 -3.00 41.86 9.31
CA VAL A 113 -1.76 41.90 10.10
C VAL A 113 -1.12 43.29 10.01
N THR A 114 -0.79 43.88 11.15
CA THR A 114 -0.19 45.21 11.25
C THR A 114 1.07 45.20 12.10
N ASP A 115 2.03 46.01 11.70
CA ASP A 115 3.28 46.20 12.43
C ASP A 115 3.27 47.55 13.17
N PRO A 116 3.28 47.55 14.52
CA PRO A 116 3.32 48.78 15.30
C PRO A 116 4.73 49.40 15.38
N ALA A 117 5.77 48.70 14.92
CA ALA A 117 7.16 49.15 15.04
C ALA A 117 7.52 50.22 13.99
N THR A 118 8.49 51.05 14.34
CA THR A 118 9.10 52.03 13.42
C THR A 118 10.55 51.65 13.16
N TYR A 119 10.95 51.61 11.90
CA TYR A 119 12.31 51.22 11.48
C TYR A 119 13.13 52.42 11.01
N VAL A 120 14.43 52.37 11.32
CA VAL A 120 15.39 53.42 10.89
C VAL A 120 16.01 53.08 9.54
N HIS A 121 16.15 51.79 9.21
CA HIS A 121 16.77 51.33 7.98
C HIS A 121 15.74 50.70 7.04
N GLU A 122 15.87 50.99 5.74
CA GLU A 122 14.97 50.47 4.69
C GLU A 122 15.00 48.94 4.57
N VAL A 123 16.15 48.33 4.89
CA VAL A 123 16.30 46.88 4.91
C VAL A 123 15.39 46.24 5.96
N ASP A 124 15.26 46.85 7.14
CA ASP A 124 14.43 46.34 8.23
C ASP A 124 12.94 46.45 7.88
N VAL A 125 12.54 47.55 7.23
CA VAL A 125 11.17 47.72 6.67
C VAL A 125 10.87 46.60 5.68
N SER A 126 11.79 46.33 4.75
CA SER A 126 11.62 45.29 3.72
C SER A 126 11.57 43.89 4.32
N HIS A 127 12.27 43.62 5.42
CA HIS A 127 12.16 42.37 6.16
C HIS A 127 10.82 42.25 6.88
N ALA A 128 10.36 43.33 7.53
CA ALA A 128 9.07 43.36 8.20
C ALA A 128 7.90 43.16 7.24
N GLN A 129 7.93 43.83 6.08
CA GLN A 129 6.91 43.68 5.04
C GLN A 129 6.82 42.24 4.51
N ARG A 130 7.96 41.57 4.27
CA ARG A 130 7.95 40.16 3.87
C ARG A 130 7.37 39.27 4.97
N SER A 131 7.73 39.52 6.23
CA SER A 131 7.19 38.73 7.35
C SER A 131 5.69 38.95 7.54
N LEU A 132 5.20 40.19 7.39
CA LEU A 132 3.77 40.51 7.43
C LEU A 132 3.02 39.77 6.31
N GLN A 133 3.58 39.76 5.09
CA GLN A 133 2.98 39.09 3.95
C GLN A 133 2.85 37.58 4.18
N VAL A 134 3.94 36.91 4.60
CA VAL A 134 3.91 35.47 4.92
C VAL A 134 2.84 35.15 5.96
N ILE A 135 2.78 35.90 7.06
CA ILE A 135 1.78 35.66 8.11
C ILE A 135 0.36 35.92 7.60
N ALA A 136 0.16 36.98 6.80
CA ALA A 136 -1.14 37.29 6.22
C ALA A 136 -1.59 36.20 5.22
N ASP A 137 -0.67 35.67 4.42
CA ASP A 137 -0.92 34.57 3.48
C ASP A 137 -1.23 33.27 4.23
N ASP A 138 -0.51 32.97 5.31
CA ASP A 138 -0.75 31.78 6.13
C ASP A 138 -2.12 31.83 6.81
N ILE A 139 -2.50 32.99 7.39
CA ILE A 139 -3.83 33.24 7.96
C ILE A 139 -4.89 33.13 6.86
N GLY A 140 -4.69 33.79 5.73
CA GLY A 140 -5.63 33.79 4.61
C GLY A 140 -5.88 32.39 4.09
N SER A 141 -4.82 31.62 3.85
CA SER A 141 -4.92 30.23 3.42
C SER A 141 -5.62 29.37 4.46
N ALA A 142 -5.28 29.47 5.76
CA ALA A 142 -5.98 28.71 6.80
C ALA A 142 -7.50 29.00 6.84
N LEU A 143 -7.91 30.26 6.64
CA LEU A 143 -9.33 30.62 6.59
C LEU A 143 -10.03 30.12 5.32
N THR A 144 -9.35 30.13 4.17
CA THR A 144 -9.85 29.54 2.92
C THR A 144 -10.00 28.03 3.07
N ASP A 145 -8.96 27.33 3.53
CA ASP A 145 -8.97 25.88 3.73
C ASP A 145 -10.15 25.45 4.65
N ALA A 146 -10.45 26.27 5.67
CA ALA A 146 -11.60 26.06 6.56
C ALA A 146 -12.97 26.37 5.92
N ASP A 147 -13.08 27.42 5.09
CA ASP A 147 -14.31 27.77 4.36
C ASP A 147 -14.65 26.70 3.32
N ASP A 148 -13.63 26.18 2.63
CA ASP A 148 -13.78 25.12 1.63
C ASP A 148 -14.22 23.80 2.29
N ALA A 149 -13.63 23.43 3.43
CA ALA A 149 -14.05 22.25 4.20
C ALA A 149 -15.52 22.36 4.67
N ASP A 150 -15.94 23.51 5.19
CA ASP A 150 -17.34 23.76 5.61
C ASP A 150 -18.31 23.68 4.41
N ALA A 151 -17.94 24.29 3.28
CA ALA A 151 -18.74 24.27 2.07
C ALA A 151 -18.89 22.85 1.48
N ALA A 152 -17.81 22.06 1.51
CA ALA A 152 -17.80 20.67 1.08
C ALA A 152 -18.74 19.81 1.94
N LEU A 153 -18.64 19.92 3.28
CA LEU A 153 -19.55 19.22 4.19
C LEU A 153 -21.02 19.63 3.96
N ALA A 154 -21.26 20.93 3.77
CA ALA A 154 -22.61 21.43 3.50
C ALA A 154 -23.18 20.90 2.18
N LYS A 155 -22.34 20.73 1.14
CA LYS A 155 -22.71 20.12 -0.15
C LYS A 155 -23.15 18.66 0.04
N ALA A 156 -22.36 17.85 0.75
CA ALA A 156 -22.66 16.44 1.01
C ALA A 156 -23.97 16.28 1.81
N LEU A 157 -24.12 17.05 2.89
CA LEU A 157 -25.36 17.06 3.68
C LEU A 157 -26.60 17.47 2.86
N ASP A 158 -26.46 18.46 1.96
CA ASP A 158 -27.55 18.88 1.07
C ASP A 158 -27.86 17.84 -0.01
N ALA A 159 -26.85 17.14 -0.54
CA ALA A 159 -27.02 16.07 -1.52
C ALA A 159 -27.79 14.89 -0.92
N ALA A 160 -27.35 14.39 0.24
CA ALA A 160 -28.04 13.33 0.96
C ALA A 160 -29.46 13.74 1.38
N ALA A 161 -29.65 14.95 1.92
CA ALA A 161 -30.98 15.43 2.30
C ALA A 161 -31.97 15.53 1.11
N LYS A 162 -31.46 15.64 -0.12
CA LYS A 162 -32.26 15.71 -1.35
C LYS A 162 -32.37 14.36 -2.07
N GLY A 163 -31.77 13.29 -1.56
CA GLY A 163 -31.73 11.99 -2.23
C GLY A 163 -31.04 12.05 -3.58
N LYS A 164 -29.91 12.75 -3.64
CA LYS A 164 -29.11 12.91 -4.86
C LYS A 164 -27.91 11.98 -4.94
N VAL A 165 -27.61 11.29 -3.84
CA VAL A 165 -26.53 10.30 -3.79
C VAL A 165 -27.11 8.99 -4.31
N ASP A 166 -26.53 8.48 -5.39
CA ASP A 166 -26.93 7.24 -6.04
C ASP A 166 -25.98 6.13 -5.56
N GLY A 167 -26.55 5.06 -4.98
CA GLY A 167 -25.76 3.93 -4.50
C GLY A 167 -25.42 2.90 -5.57
N GLY A 168 -25.88 3.11 -6.81
CA GLY A 168 -25.70 2.18 -7.90
C GLY A 168 -26.54 0.92 -7.78
N ASP A 169 -26.36 0.02 -8.75
CA ASP A 169 -27.21 -1.16 -8.93
C ASP A 169 -26.59 -2.44 -8.35
N GLU A 170 -25.44 -2.37 -7.67
CA GLU A 170 -24.68 -3.53 -7.21
C GLU A 170 -24.96 -3.86 -5.72
N THR A 171 -23.98 -4.37 -4.97
CA THR A 171 -24.14 -4.74 -3.56
C THR A 171 -24.19 -3.53 -2.62
N LEU A 172 -24.77 -3.69 -1.43
CA LEU A 172 -24.72 -2.69 -0.36
C LEU A 172 -23.28 -2.36 0.04
N SER A 173 -22.38 -3.35 0.00
CA SER A 173 -20.96 -3.12 0.27
C SER A 173 -20.32 -2.21 -0.77
N GLU A 174 -20.72 -2.33 -2.04
CA GLU A 174 -20.23 -1.44 -3.10
C GLU A 174 -20.83 -0.04 -2.98
N ALA A 175 -22.12 0.07 -2.67
CA ALA A 175 -22.76 1.36 -2.40
C ALA A 175 -22.09 2.12 -1.23
N ALA A 176 -21.49 1.40 -0.28
CA ALA A 176 -20.78 1.98 0.87
C ALA A 176 -19.45 2.64 0.49
N ILE A 177 -18.91 2.39 -0.70
CA ILE A 177 -17.66 2.98 -1.17
C ILE A 177 -17.97 4.35 -1.75
N GLN A 178 -17.67 5.41 -1.00
CA GLN A 178 -17.86 6.79 -1.41
C GLN A 178 -16.54 7.55 -1.36
N LEU A 179 -16.33 8.46 -2.31
CA LEU A 179 -15.14 9.27 -2.37
C LEU A 179 -15.22 10.43 -1.37
N PRO A 180 -14.09 10.86 -0.80
CA PRO A 180 -14.04 12.11 -0.06
C PRO A 180 -14.40 13.30 -0.94
N PRO A 181 -14.95 14.40 -0.39
CA PRO A 181 -15.26 15.59 -1.17
C PRO A 181 -14.07 16.20 -1.91
N SER A 182 -12.85 16.00 -1.39
CA SER A 182 -11.61 16.43 -2.05
C SER A 182 -11.25 15.59 -3.29
N MET A 183 -11.94 14.47 -3.49
CA MET A 183 -11.72 13.50 -4.57
C MET A 183 -12.97 13.27 -5.45
N ASP A 184 -14.14 13.75 -5.05
CA ASP A 184 -15.44 13.58 -5.72
C ASP A 184 -15.44 14.07 -7.19
N ASP A 185 -14.62 15.08 -7.50
CA ASP A 185 -14.51 15.65 -8.86
C ASP A 185 -13.37 15.03 -9.70
N LEU A 186 -12.60 14.08 -9.15
CA LEU A 186 -11.47 13.46 -9.84
C LEU A 186 -11.92 12.32 -10.77
N THR A 187 -11.31 12.23 -11.95
CA THR A 187 -11.49 11.04 -12.80
C THR A 187 -10.74 9.83 -12.22
N GLN A 188 -11.04 8.62 -12.70
CA GLN A 188 -10.28 7.43 -12.30
C GLN A 188 -8.79 7.56 -12.65
N GLU A 189 -8.46 8.16 -13.79
CA GLU A 189 -7.06 8.44 -14.14
C GLU A 189 -6.38 9.38 -13.14
N GLU A 190 -7.08 10.44 -12.70
CA GLU A 190 -6.57 11.39 -11.70
C GLU A 190 -6.44 10.74 -10.31
N LEU A 191 -7.38 9.88 -9.92
CA LEU A 191 -7.30 9.10 -8.67
C LEU A 191 -6.10 8.16 -8.67
N VAL A 192 -5.80 7.57 -9.82
CA VAL A 192 -4.67 6.64 -9.99
C VAL A 192 -3.35 7.38 -10.01
N GLU A 193 -3.27 8.55 -10.65
CA GLU A 193 -2.09 9.41 -10.56
C GLU A 193 -1.85 9.84 -9.10
N LEU A 194 -2.92 10.13 -8.36
CA LEU A 194 -2.85 10.56 -6.97
C LEU A 194 -2.51 9.42 -5.99
N LEU A 195 -3.06 8.22 -6.19
CA LEU A 195 -3.03 7.13 -5.20
C LEU A 195 -2.28 5.88 -5.65
N GLY A 196 -2.04 5.73 -6.95
CA GLY A 196 -1.60 4.51 -7.61
C GLY A 196 -0.10 4.35 -7.86
N GLY A 197 0.72 5.40 -7.64
CA GLY A 197 2.14 5.42 -8.06
C GLY A 197 3.03 4.30 -7.49
N ASP A 198 2.62 3.67 -6.38
CA ASP A 198 3.33 2.54 -5.76
C ASP A 198 2.52 1.24 -5.76
N ILE A 199 1.42 1.15 -6.50
CA ILE A 199 0.55 -0.02 -6.51
C ILE A 199 0.89 -0.91 -7.71
N ALA A 200 1.40 -2.11 -7.43
CA ALA A 200 1.56 -3.13 -8.45
C ALA A 200 0.19 -3.72 -8.87
N ILE A 201 -0.08 -3.75 -10.17
CA ILE A 201 -1.29 -4.32 -10.77
C ILE A 201 -1.01 -5.69 -11.39
N SER A 202 0.17 -5.87 -11.96
CA SER A 202 0.59 -7.17 -12.50
C SER A 202 2.07 -7.37 -12.19
N THR A 203 2.41 -8.51 -11.62
CA THR A 203 3.80 -8.90 -11.37
C THR A 203 4.05 -10.22 -12.08
N ILE A 204 5.01 -10.24 -12.99
CA ILE A 204 5.56 -11.48 -13.54
C ILE A 204 6.86 -11.74 -12.79
N SER A 205 6.93 -12.86 -12.08
CA SER A 205 8.14 -13.29 -11.39
C SER A 205 8.72 -14.51 -12.08
N ALA A 206 10.03 -14.54 -12.27
CA ALA A 206 10.77 -15.71 -12.71
C ALA A 206 11.94 -15.93 -11.77
N PHE A 207 12.15 -17.18 -11.36
CA PHE A 207 13.21 -17.54 -10.43
C PHE A 207 14.01 -18.74 -10.92
N LEU A 208 15.26 -18.80 -10.47
CA LEU A 208 16.18 -19.90 -10.62
C LEU A 208 16.92 -20.05 -9.29
N ASP A 209 16.65 -21.15 -8.61
CA ASP A 209 17.26 -21.52 -7.35
C ASP A 209 18.15 -22.74 -7.60
N ALA A 210 19.39 -22.68 -7.11
CA ALA A 210 20.37 -23.74 -7.27
C ALA A 210 21.01 -24.03 -5.92
N GLU A 211 20.86 -25.26 -5.47
CA GLU A 211 21.34 -25.72 -4.17
C GLU A 211 22.36 -26.85 -4.37
N LEU A 212 23.48 -26.76 -3.65
CA LEU A 212 24.53 -27.78 -3.66
C LEU A 212 24.80 -28.26 -2.24
N GLU A 213 24.47 -29.51 -1.99
CA GLU A 213 24.68 -30.14 -0.69
C GLU A 213 26.03 -30.83 -0.62
N PHE A 214 26.80 -30.51 0.43
CA PHE A 214 28.06 -31.17 0.76
C PHE A 214 28.10 -31.56 2.24
N ALA A 215 27.54 -32.74 2.54
CA ALA A 215 27.50 -33.37 3.86
C ALA A 215 26.65 -32.66 4.91
N THR A 216 27.15 -31.61 5.57
CA THR A 216 26.37 -30.81 6.55
C THR A 216 26.43 -29.32 6.21
N TRP A 217 26.77 -29.02 4.96
CA TRP A 217 26.94 -27.68 4.44
C TRP A 217 26.15 -27.59 3.15
N GLU A 218 25.50 -26.45 2.98
CA GLU A 218 24.68 -26.16 1.82
C GLU A 218 25.19 -24.86 1.19
N LEU A 219 25.31 -24.86 -0.13
CA LEU A 219 25.60 -23.66 -0.90
C LEU A 219 24.37 -23.35 -1.75
N GLU A 220 23.71 -22.25 -1.42
CA GLU A 220 22.50 -21.77 -2.08
C GLU A 220 22.86 -20.60 -3.01
N GLY A 221 22.32 -20.63 -4.23
CA GLY A 221 22.36 -19.52 -5.17
C GLY A 221 20.97 -19.27 -5.74
N LYS A 222 20.43 -18.07 -5.53
CA LYS A 222 19.10 -17.67 -5.99
C LYS A 222 19.20 -16.49 -6.95
N ALA A 223 18.52 -16.60 -8.07
CA ALA A 223 18.30 -15.49 -8.99
C ALA A 223 16.81 -15.30 -9.22
N GLU A 224 16.31 -14.11 -8.94
CA GLU A 224 14.90 -13.75 -9.15
C GLU A 224 14.82 -12.50 -10.00
N ALA A 225 13.99 -12.53 -11.04
CA ALA A 225 13.64 -11.38 -11.84
C ALA A 225 12.14 -11.11 -11.73
N GLN A 226 11.76 -9.87 -11.46
CA GLN A 226 10.36 -9.44 -11.44
C GLN A 226 10.14 -8.34 -12.45
N TYR A 227 9.03 -8.44 -13.17
CA TYR A 227 8.49 -7.41 -14.05
C TYR A 227 7.15 -6.96 -13.47
N VAL A 228 7.10 -5.73 -12.97
CA VAL A 228 5.98 -5.18 -12.22
C VAL A 228 5.36 -4.03 -13.00
N VAL A 229 4.10 -4.19 -13.40
CA VAL A 229 3.30 -3.11 -13.99
C VAL A 229 2.59 -2.38 -12.86
N MET A 230 2.84 -1.08 -12.75
CA MET A 230 2.28 -0.21 -11.73
C MET A 230 0.93 0.38 -12.18
N ALA A 231 0.11 0.82 -11.24
CA ALA A 231 -1.22 1.37 -11.54
C ALA A 231 -1.14 2.67 -12.35
N ASP A 232 -0.10 3.47 -12.15
CA ASP A 232 0.17 4.70 -12.92
C ASP A 232 0.63 4.43 -14.37
N GLY A 233 0.79 3.17 -14.76
CA GLY A 233 1.24 2.74 -16.09
C GLY A 233 2.76 2.62 -16.24
N THR A 234 3.53 2.99 -15.21
CA THR A 234 4.98 2.75 -15.20
C THR A 234 5.28 1.26 -15.02
N VAL A 235 6.51 0.87 -15.34
CA VAL A 235 6.98 -0.50 -15.13
C VAL A 235 8.24 -0.48 -14.29
N ARG A 236 8.26 -1.31 -13.24
CA ARG A 236 9.46 -1.58 -12.43
C ARG A 236 9.96 -2.97 -12.75
N MET A 237 11.26 -3.08 -12.97
CA MET A 237 11.93 -4.37 -13.09
C MET A 237 12.91 -4.52 -11.94
N SER A 238 12.82 -5.63 -11.22
CA SER A 238 13.79 -5.99 -10.18
C SER A 238 14.56 -7.23 -10.60
N LEU A 239 15.85 -7.25 -10.31
CA LEU A 239 16.72 -8.41 -10.42
C LEU A 239 17.42 -8.60 -9.09
N SER A 240 17.11 -9.69 -8.41
CA SER A 240 17.70 -10.07 -7.12
C SER A 240 18.61 -11.27 -7.32
N LEU A 241 19.82 -11.18 -6.79
CA LEU A 241 20.79 -12.25 -6.77
C LEU A 241 21.21 -12.48 -5.32
N GLU A 242 21.17 -13.74 -4.90
CA GLU A 242 21.56 -14.15 -3.55
C GLU A 242 22.57 -15.28 -3.66
N ALA A 243 23.57 -15.24 -2.79
CA ALA A 243 24.51 -16.33 -2.62
C ALA A 243 24.75 -16.53 -1.12
N GLY A 244 24.40 -17.70 -0.63
CA GLY A 244 24.38 -18.05 0.79
C GLY A 244 25.20 -19.29 1.11
N LEU A 245 25.58 -19.41 2.38
CA LEU A 245 26.06 -20.65 2.97
C LEU A 245 25.09 -21.05 4.08
N GLY A 246 24.46 -22.21 3.91
CA GLY A 246 23.51 -22.82 4.84
C GLY A 246 24.14 -23.91 5.70
N ARG A 247 23.50 -24.18 6.85
CA ARG A 247 23.77 -25.34 7.68
C ARG A 247 22.51 -25.81 8.38
N GLU A 248 22.20 -27.08 8.19
CA GLU A 248 21.21 -27.81 8.99
C GLU A 248 21.71 -27.98 10.44
N ILE A 249 20.85 -27.65 11.40
CA ILE A 249 21.12 -27.84 12.83
C ILE A 249 19.91 -28.52 13.48
N GLU A 250 20.09 -29.75 13.95
CA GLU A 250 19.07 -30.41 14.77
C GLU A 250 19.05 -29.80 16.19
N VAL A 251 17.96 -29.13 16.57
CA VAL A 251 17.75 -28.58 17.90
C VAL A 251 16.51 -29.22 18.53
N ALA A 252 16.74 -30.05 19.55
CA ALA A 252 15.68 -30.72 20.31
C ALA A 252 14.78 -31.69 19.50
N GLY A 253 15.32 -32.29 18.44
CA GLY A 253 14.61 -33.25 17.58
C GLY A 253 13.76 -32.60 16.49
N THR A 254 13.93 -31.29 16.28
CA THR A 254 13.42 -30.54 15.14
C THR A 254 14.62 -30.11 14.29
N GLU A 255 14.55 -30.37 12.99
CA GLU A 255 15.50 -29.87 12.01
C GLU A 255 15.25 -28.37 11.83
N ALA A 256 16.32 -27.57 11.91
CA ALA A 256 16.25 -26.13 11.74
C ALA A 256 17.38 -25.70 10.82
N ASP A 257 17.02 -25.07 9.72
CA ASP A 257 17.97 -24.62 8.71
C ASP A 257 18.29 -23.17 8.96
N VAL A 258 19.59 -22.88 9.04
CA VAL A 258 20.09 -21.52 9.24
C VAL A 258 21.07 -21.22 8.13
N SER A 259 20.71 -20.29 7.25
CA SER A 259 21.60 -19.79 6.21
C SER A 259 21.87 -18.30 6.36
N ALA A 260 23.04 -17.88 5.89
CA ALA A 260 23.43 -16.49 5.81
C ALA A 260 24.23 -16.24 4.53
N GLY A 261 23.98 -15.11 3.90
CA GLY A 261 24.56 -14.82 2.59
C GLY A 261 24.67 -13.34 2.28
N GLY A 262 25.21 -13.07 1.10
CA GLY A 262 25.19 -11.75 0.49
C GLY A 262 24.01 -11.64 -0.46
N THR A 263 23.38 -10.47 -0.49
CA THR A 263 22.35 -10.13 -1.49
C THR A 263 22.81 -8.95 -2.33
N THR A 264 22.45 -8.98 -3.61
CA THR A 264 22.46 -7.81 -4.47
C THR A 264 21.13 -7.72 -5.18
N SER A 265 20.47 -6.57 -5.12
CA SER A 265 19.23 -6.32 -5.85
C SER A 265 19.37 -5.05 -6.65
N LEU A 266 18.98 -5.13 -7.92
CA LEU A 266 18.95 -4.03 -8.87
C LEU A 266 17.49 -3.75 -9.21
N GLU A 267 17.09 -2.48 -9.16
CA GLU A 267 15.78 -2.03 -9.61
C GLU A 267 15.93 -1.00 -10.73
N LEU A 268 15.16 -1.18 -11.78
CA LEU A 268 15.03 -0.30 -12.94
C LEU A 268 13.58 0.16 -13.03
N SER A 269 13.35 1.42 -13.40
CA SER A 269 12.01 1.93 -13.67
C SER A 269 11.92 2.46 -15.10
N PHE A 270 10.77 2.25 -15.72
CA PHE A 270 10.47 2.65 -17.09
C PHE A 270 9.14 3.39 -17.11
N ASP A 271 9.03 4.39 -18.00
CA ASP A 271 7.81 5.20 -18.10
C ASP A 271 6.63 4.40 -18.70
N SER A 272 6.91 3.26 -19.34
CA SER A 272 5.90 2.44 -20.02
C SER A 272 6.34 0.98 -20.24
N PRO A 273 5.38 0.06 -20.46
CA PRO A 273 5.67 -1.31 -20.88
C PRO A 273 6.47 -1.43 -22.18
N GLU A 274 6.26 -0.53 -23.14
CA GLU A 274 7.01 -0.51 -24.40
C GLU A 274 8.49 -0.21 -24.19
N GLU A 275 8.81 0.69 -23.27
CA GLU A 275 10.19 1.02 -22.93
C GLU A 275 10.87 -0.13 -22.18
N ALA A 276 10.18 -0.72 -21.20
CA ALA A 276 10.67 -1.91 -20.51
C ALA A 276 10.89 -3.09 -21.47
N LYS A 277 9.99 -3.28 -22.44
CA LYS A 277 10.16 -4.29 -23.50
C LYS A 277 11.37 -4.00 -24.39
N LYS A 278 11.56 -2.74 -24.79
CA LYS A 278 12.74 -2.36 -25.58
C LYS A 278 14.04 -2.58 -24.80
N PHE A 279 14.01 -2.37 -23.48
CA PHE A 279 15.11 -2.74 -22.60
C PHE A 279 15.36 -4.25 -22.60
N LEU A 280 14.31 -5.07 -22.45
CA LEU A 280 14.41 -6.54 -22.52
C LEU A 280 14.95 -7.04 -23.87
N ASP A 281 14.44 -6.49 -24.99
CA ASP A 281 14.92 -6.83 -26.33
C ASP A 281 16.41 -6.46 -26.50
N GLY A 282 16.83 -5.30 -25.98
CA GLY A 282 18.22 -4.88 -26.00
C GLY A 282 19.12 -5.67 -25.05
N LEU A 283 18.57 -6.18 -23.95
CA LEU A 283 19.25 -7.08 -23.04
C LEU A 283 19.50 -8.44 -23.71
N ASP A 284 18.51 -8.97 -24.43
CA ASP A 284 18.66 -10.19 -25.25
C ASP A 284 19.75 -10.00 -26.31
N ASP A 285 19.70 -8.90 -27.08
CA ASP A 285 20.74 -8.56 -28.05
C ASP A 285 22.15 -8.48 -27.42
N ALA A 286 22.28 -7.84 -26.25
CA ALA A 286 23.55 -7.71 -25.54
C ALA A 286 24.10 -9.07 -25.05
N THR A 287 23.22 -9.99 -24.63
CA THR A 287 23.63 -11.35 -24.23
C THR A 287 24.13 -12.18 -25.42
N LEU A 288 23.68 -11.85 -26.64
CA LEU A 288 24.03 -12.57 -27.87
C LEU A 288 25.16 -11.90 -28.67
N GLU A 289 25.70 -10.77 -28.20
CA GLU A 289 26.77 -10.01 -28.87
C GLU A 289 28.15 -10.62 -28.57
N PHE A 290 28.63 -11.53 -29.44
CA PHE A 290 29.96 -12.12 -29.36
C PHE A 290 30.90 -11.52 -30.43
N ASP A 291 31.83 -10.67 -30.02
CA ASP A 291 32.77 -9.93 -30.88
C ASP A 291 34.10 -10.70 -31.07
N GLY A 292 33.98 -11.91 -31.61
CA GLY A 292 35.09 -12.68 -32.18
C GLY A 292 35.51 -13.92 -31.41
N LEU A 293 36.61 -14.55 -31.87
CA LEU A 293 37.06 -15.86 -31.37
C LEU A 293 37.41 -15.89 -29.88
N GLY A 294 37.76 -14.75 -29.29
CA GLY A 294 38.05 -14.65 -27.84
C GLY A 294 36.80 -14.85 -27.00
N ASP A 295 35.68 -14.30 -27.42
CA ASP A 295 34.42 -14.38 -26.67
C ASP A 295 33.81 -15.78 -26.71
N PHE A 296 34.00 -16.50 -27.81
CA PHE A 296 33.65 -17.93 -27.89
C PHE A 296 34.49 -18.82 -26.97
N MET A 297 35.66 -18.36 -26.52
CA MET A 297 36.52 -19.12 -25.60
C MET A 297 36.13 -18.92 -24.13
N SER A 298 35.32 -17.90 -23.82
CA SER A 298 34.78 -17.65 -22.48
C SER A 298 33.37 -17.05 -22.53
N PRO A 299 32.39 -17.76 -23.13
CA PRO A 299 31.10 -17.17 -23.46
C PRO A 299 30.36 -16.60 -22.25
N GLY A 300 30.46 -17.24 -21.08
CA GLY A 300 29.85 -16.73 -19.85
C GLY A 300 30.43 -15.39 -19.37
N ALA A 301 31.75 -15.18 -19.49
CA ALA A 301 32.37 -13.93 -19.04
C ALA A 301 32.00 -12.74 -19.95
N THR A 302 31.93 -12.99 -21.27
CA THR A 302 31.49 -11.99 -22.26
C THR A 302 30.03 -11.62 -22.06
N VAL A 303 29.14 -12.61 -21.86
CA VAL A 303 27.71 -12.36 -21.58
C VAL A 303 27.56 -11.48 -20.34
N VAL A 304 28.25 -11.82 -19.23
CA VAL A 304 28.20 -11.05 -17.99
C VAL A 304 28.70 -9.62 -18.18
N SER A 305 29.80 -9.40 -18.91
CA SER A 305 30.30 -8.04 -19.16
C SER A 305 29.37 -7.21 -20.04
N ASN A 306 28.81 -7.80 -21.09
CA ASN A 306 27.90 -7.11 -21.99
C ASN A 306 26.60 -6.72 -21.28
N VAL A 307 26.03 -7.64 -20.50
CA VAL A 307 24.85 -7.38 -19.67
C VAL A 307 25.12 -6.28 -18.65
N ALA A 308 26.24 -6.36 -17.92
CA ALA A 308 26.60 -5.33 -16.95
C ALA A 308 26.78 -3.95 -17.61
N ASP A 309 27.48 -3.88 -18.74
CA ASP A 309 27.68 -2.63 -19.49
C ASP A 309 26.39 -2.08 -20.09
N TYR A 310 25.43 -2.93 -20.44
CA TYR A 310 24.12 -2.52 -20.96
C TYR A 310 23.22 -1.98 -19.84
N VAL A 311 23.15 -2.70 -18.72
CA VAL A 311 22.36 -2.36 -17.53
C VAL A 311 22.86 -1.07 -16.89
N MET A 312 24.18 -0.89 -16.74
CA MET A 312 24.78 0.31 -16.15
C MET A 312 24.59 1.58 -17.00
N LYS A 313 24.08 1.48 -18.22
CA LYS A 313 23.70 2.63 -19.07
C LYS A 313 22.25 3.04 -18.91
N GLN A 314 21.42 2.25 -18.22
CA GLN A 314 20.03 2.57 -17.96
C GLN A 314 19.88 3.46 -16.73
N ASP A 315 18.68 4.02 -16.55
CA ASP A 315 18.35 4.80 -15.35
C ASP A 315 18.05 3.84 -14.19
N ILE A 316 19.09 3.55 -13.41
CA ILE A 316 19.00 2.67 -12.25
C ILE A 316 18.35 3.47 -11.12
N THR A 317 17.17 3.03 -10.66
CA THR A 317 16.44 3.71 -9.57
C THR A 317 16.84 3.22 -8.19
N SER A 318 17.36 2.00 -8.08
CA SER A 318 17.88 1.44 -6.82
C SER A 318 18.95 0.38 -7.08
N PHE A 319 20.00 0.36 -6.26
CA PHE A 319 21.00 -0.69 -6.26
C PHE A 319 21.37 -1.06 -4.82
N LYS A 320 20.74 -2.12 -4.30
CA LYS A 320 20.87 -2.60 -2.93
C LYS A 320 21.98 -3.66 -2.87
N VAL A 321 22.91 -3.49 -1.92
CA VAL A 321 23.90 -4.51 -1.56
C VAL A 321 23.76 -4.79 -0.07
N GLY A 322 23.59 -6.06 0.29
CA GLY A 322 23.25 -6.42 1.65
C GLY A 322 23.75 -7.78 2.10
N VAL A 323 23.36 -8.11 3.32
CA VAL A 323 23.53 -9.41 3.94
C VAL A 323 22.18 -9.84 4.50
N TYR A 324 21.97 -11.16 4.54
CA TYR A 324 20.77 -11.72 5.13
C TYR A 324 21.11 -12.86 6.09
N GLY A 325 20.19 -13.11 7.01
CA GLY A 325 20.12 -14.37 7.75
C GLY A 325 18.69 -14.87 7.72
N GLN A 326 18.51 -16.15 7.43
CA GLN A 326 17.20 -16.80 7.46
C GLN A 326 17.23 -18.04 8.36
N GLY A 327 16.06 -18.36 8.90
CA GLY A 327 15.84 -19.53 9.72
C GLY A 327 14.48 -20.13 9.46
N GLU A 328 14.43 -21.45 9.34
CA GLU A 328 13.19 -22.21 9.15
C GLU A 328 13.00 -23.22 10.27
N VAL A 329 11.75 -23.41 10.69
CA VAL A 329 11.37 -24.41 11.69
C VAL A 329 10.06 -25.06 11.27
N GLU A 330 10.09 -26.36 11.07
CA GLU A 330 8.88 -27.18 10.92
C GLU A 330 8.33 -27.61 12.27
N THR A 331 7.00 -27.54 12.45
CA THR A 331 6.34 -28.00 13.67
C THR A 331 5.00 -28.68 13.39
N ASP A 332 4.78 -29.81 14.06
CA ASP A 332 3.47 -30.45 14.11
C ASP A 332 2.52 -29.62 14.99
N SER A 333 1.55 -28.96 14.36
CA SER A 333 0.50 -28.23 15.07
C SER A 333 -0.82 -29.02 15.07
N PRO A 334 -1.75 -28.73 16.00
CA PRO A 334 -3.11 -29.29 15.93
C PRO A 334 -3.88 -28.92 14.64
N LEU A 335 -3.37 -27.94 13.86
CA LEU A 335 -3.96 -27.51 12.60
C LEU A 335 -3.40 -28.27 11.40
N GLY A 336 -2.30 -29.02 11.55
CA GLY A 336 -1.54 -29.62 10.46
C GLY A 336 -0.03 -29.42 10.65
N GLN A 337 0.76 -29.84 9.67
CA GLN A 337 2.18 -29.50 9.60
C GLN A 337 2.26 -28.00 9.30
N ALA A 338 2.98 -27.27 10.15
CA ALA A 338 3.15 -25.84 10.01
C ALA A 338 4.63 -25.54 9.86
N THR A 339 4.97 -24.80 8.81
CA THR A 339 6.33 -24.35 8.56
C THR A 339 6.39 -22.86 8.85
N MET A 340 7.29 -22.48 9.75
CA MET A 340 7.53 -21.08 10.10
C MET A 340 8.95 -20.70 9.65
N SER A 341 9.05 -19.78 8.70
CA SER A 341 10.33 -19.22 8.29
C SER A 341 10.41 -17.74 8.65
N GLY A 342 11.62 -17.30 8.97
CA GLY A 342 11.92 -15.92 9.32
C GLY A 342 13.23 -15.50 8.65
N ARG A 343 13.22 -14.32 8.04
CA ARG A 343 14.37 -13.74 7.33
C ARG A 343 14.60 -12.30 7.78
N LEU A 344 15.87 -11.96 7.98
CA LEU A 344 16.34 -10.62 8.31
C LEU A 344 17.39 -10.19 7.28
N ASP A 345 17.08 -9.15 6.51
CA ASP A 345 17.98 -8.52 5.56
C ASP A 345 18.46 -7.16 6.09
N ALA A 346 19.73 -6.86 5.91
CA ALA A 346 20.29 -5.53 6.09
C ALA A 346 21.06 -5.12 4.83
N TYR A 347 20.70 -4.00 4.24
CA TYR A 347 21.28 -3.56 2.96
C TYR A 347 21.60 -2.07 2.93
N TYR A 348 22.42 -1.67 1.95
CA TYR A 348 22.68 -0.29 1.59
C TYR A 348 22.32 -0.08 0.11
N ASP A 349 21.44 0.88 -0.16
CA ASP A 349 21.12 1.35 -1.50
C ASP A 349 22.12 2.43 -1.92
N VAL A 350 22.96 2.10 -2.89
CA VAL A 350 24.04 2.98 -3.36
C VAL A 350 23.51 4.16 -4.16
N VAL A 351 22.39 3.99 -4.85
CA VAL A 351 21.78 5.04 -5.69
C VAL A 351 21.03 6.03 -4.81
N LYS A 352 20.24 5.55 -3.86
CA LYS A 352 19.44 6.41 -2.96
C LYS A 352 20.24 6.94 -1.77
N GLU A 353 21.43 6.39 -1.49
CA GLU A 353 22.21 6.64 -0.27
C GLU A 353 21.44 6.33 1.03
N GLU A 354 20.74 5.20 1.03
CA GLU A 354 19.85 4.74 2.12
C GLU A 354 20.32 3.41 2.70
N MET A 355 20.10 3.21 4.00
CA MET A 355 20.25 1.93 4.68
C MET A 355 18.86 1.36 4.92
N GLY A 356 18.69 0.07 4.68
CA GLY A 356 17.43 -0.62 4.96
C GLY A 356 17.62 -1.86 5.82
N ILE A 357 16.62 -2.13 6.65
CA ILE A 357 16.46 -3.38 7.37
C ILE A 357 15.10 -3.94 7.02
N LYS A 358 15.05 -5.17 6.51
CA LYS A 358 13.81 -5.88 6.19
C LYS A 358 13.71 -7.14 7.03
N VAL A 359 12.55 -7.37 7.62
CA VAL A 359 12.20 -8.59 8.35
C VAL A 359 11.03 -9.22 7.63
N THR A 360 11.16 -10.47 7.21
CA THR A 360 10.07 -11.25 6.61
C THR A 360 9.80 -12.46 7.50
N GLY A 361 8.54 -12.78 7.72
CA GLY A 361 8.09 -14.00 8.37
C GLY A 361 7.01 -14.65 7.54
N LYS A 362 7.12 -15.96 7.30
CA LYS A 362 6.14 -16.75 6.57
C LYS A 362 5.64 -17.88 7.46
N LEU A 363 4.34 -18.11 7.42
CA LEU A 363 3.67 -19.24 8.04
C LEU A 363 2.88 -19.98 6.98
N ASP A 364 3.35 -21.16 6.61
CA ASP A 364 2.65 -22.08 5.73
C ASP A 364 1.98 -23.16 6.59
N VAL A 365 0.68 -23.42 6.34
CA VAL A 365 -0.06 -24.48 7.02
C VAL A 365 -0.66 -25.42 6.00
N ASP A 366 -0.22 -26.67 6.03
CA ASP A 366 -0.74 -27.73 5.18
C ASP A 366 -1.75 -28.61 5.91
N ASN A 367 -2.69 -29.17 5.16
CA ASN A 367 -3.70 -30.13 5.66
C ASN A 367 -4.61 -29.57 6.77
N VAL A 368 -5.11 -28.34 6.59
CA VAL A 368 -5.91 -27.65 7.62
C VAL A 368 -7.14 -28.48 8.01
N ALA A 369 -7.22 -28.84 9.29
CA ALA A 369 -8.37 -29.53 9.90
C ALA A 369 -8.75 -30.89 9.25
N GLY A 370 -7.79 -31.60 8.67
CA GLY A 370 -8.01 -32.94 8.08
C GLY A 370 -8.59 -32.93 6.67
N HIS A 371 -8.61 -31.76 6.02
CA HIS A 371 -8.85 -31.65 4.58
C HIS A 371 -7.51 -31.64 3.85
N GLN A 372 -7.25 -32.68 3.05
CA GLN A 372 -5.94 -32.89 2.39
C GLN A 372 -5.62 -31.89 1.28
N ASP A 373 -6.59 -31.05 0.88
CA ASP A 373 -6.46 -30.13 -0.25
C ASP A 373 -6.60 -28.65 0.18
N VAL A 374 -6.46 -28.34 1.47
CA VAL A 374 -6.52 -26.97 1.98
C VAL A 374 -5.19 -26.62 2.63
N SER A 375 -4.38 -25.87 1.89
CA SER A 375 -3.24 -25.12 2.40
C SER A 375 -3.61 -23.64 2.58
N GLY A 376 -2.86 -22.96 3.42
CA GLY A 376 -2.94 -21.51 3.56
C GLY A 376 -1.59 -20.95 3.98
N ALA A 377 -1.11 -19.96 3.24
CA ALA A 377 0.07 -19.19 3.57
C ALA A 377 -0.30 -17.80 4.13
N VAL A 378 0.42 -17.38 5.16
CA VAL A 378 0.46 -15.99 5.64
C VAL A 378 1.91 -15.53 5.60
N GLU A 379 2.17 -14.50 4.80
CA GLU A 379 3.46 -13.80 4.79
C GLU A 379 3.27 -12.43 5.43
N LEU A 380 4.20 -12.04 6.29
CA LEU A 380 4.30 -10.69 6.86
C LEU A 380 5.72 -10.18 6.64
N SER A 381 5.88 -8.99 6.09
CA SER A 381 7.19 -8.34 5.99
C SER A 381 7.14 -6.90 6.48
N GLY A 382 8.17 -6.50 7.21
CA GLY A 382 8.39 -5.13 7.68
C GLY A 382 9.72 -4.62 7.16
N GLU A 383 9.74 -3.48 6.48
CA GLU A 383 10.93 -2.82 5.97
C GLU A 383 11.03 -1.42 6.59
N LEU A 384 12.21 -1.10 7.14
CA LEU A 384 12.54 0.21 7.66
C LEU A 384 13.73 0.75 6.87
N THR A 385 13.60 1.94 6.29
CA THR A 385 14.74 2.63 5.66
C THR A 385 15.09 3.93 6.35
N ALA A 386 16.38 4.25 6.31
CA ALA A 386 16.93 5.48 6.86
C ALA A 386 17.97 6.06 5.89
N LYS A 387 18.00 7.39 5.80
CA LYS A 387 19.04 8.12 5.06
C LYS A 387 20.39 7.92 5.73
N LYS A 388 21.47 8.16 4.99
CA LYS A 388 22.86 8.07 5.48
C LYS A 388 23.17 8.87 6.75
N ASN A 389 22.43 9.95 7.02
CA ASN A 389 22.56 10.76 8.23
C ASN A 389 21.84 10.15 9.46
N GLY A 390 21.15 9.02 9.29
CA GLY A 390 20.35 8.36 10.30
C GLY A 390 18.90 8.82 10.37
N ASP A 391 18.49 9.77 9.52
CA ASP A 391 17.10 10.22 9.49
C ASP A 391 16.21 9.14 8.90
N PHE A 392 15.12 8.83 9.60
CA PHE A 392 14.06 7.95 9.13
C PHE A 392 13.54 8.40 7.76
N ASN A 393 13.38 7.45 6.84
CA ASN A 393 12.87 7.71 5.50
C ASN A 393 11.48 7.09 5.32
N ASP A 394 11.37 5.77 5.42
CA ASP A 394 10.10 5.07 5.33
C ASP A 394 10.02 3.87 6.28
N PHE A 395 8.78 3.47 6.57
CA PHE A 395 8.43 2.21 7.19
C PHE A 395 7.30 1.58 6.40
N THR A 396 7.51 0.36 5.91
CA THR A 396 6.51 -0.41 5.18
C THR A 396 6.25 -1.71 5.92
N LEU A 397 4.99 -2.01 6.18
CA LEU A 397 4.53 -3.29 6.68
C LEU A 397 3.61 -3.89 5.62
N SER A 398 3.99 -5.01 5.02
CA SER A 398 3.13 -5.74 4.10
C SER A 398 2.75 -7.09 4.69
N GLY A 399 1.57 -7.56 4.33
CA GLY A 399 1.10 -8.89 4.63
C GLY A 399 0.39 -9.47 3.41
N LYS A 400 0.70 -10.72 3.08
CA LYS A 400 -0.03 -11.48 2.08
C LYS A 400 -0.75 -12.61 2.78
N ILE A 401 -2.04 -12.77 2.50
CA ILE A 401 -2.84 -13.85 3.05
C ILE A 401 -3.61 -14.50 1.91
N GLU A 402 -3.48 -15.81 1.77
CA GLU A 402 -4.28 -16.55 0.80
C GLU A 402 -5.77 -16.57 1.20
N ALA A 403 -6.68 -16.34 0.24
CA ALA A 403 -8.10 -16.17 0.55
C ALA A 403 -8.76 -17.41 1.19
N SER A 404 -8.17 -18.60 1.04
CA SER A 404 -8.62 -19.82 1.73
C SER A 404 -8.62 -19.68 3.26
N ALA A 405 -7.71 -18.86 3.82
CA ALA A 405 -7.54 -18.66 5.25
C ALA A 405 -8.38 -17.48 5.82
N LEU A 406 -8.66 -16.46 5.00
CA LEU A 406 -9.29 -15.20 5.45
C LEU A 406 -10.78 -15.32 5.79
N ASN A 407 -11.55 -16.05 4.97
CA ASN A 407 -13.02 -16.08 5.05
C ASN A 407 -13.59 -16.60 6.38
N GLN A 408 -12.78 -17.26 7.23
CA GLN A 408 -13.28 -17.84 8.48
C GLN A 408 -12.82 -17.14 9.77
N LYS A 409 -11.78 -16.28 9.76
CA LYS A 409 -11.11 -15.93 11.04
C LYS A 409 -10.83 -14.46 11.31
N LEU A 410 -10.65 -13.61 10.30
CA LEU A 410 -10.19 -12.24 10.56
C LEU A 410 -11.32 -11.22 10.75
N GLY A 411 -12.58 -11.58 10.49
CA GLY A 411 -13.72 -10.67 10.65
C GLY A 411 -13.62 -9.41 9.80
N LEU A 412 -12.74 -9.43 8.79
CA LEU A 412 -12.66 -8.45 7.73
C LEU A 412 -13.69 -8.89 6.70
N ASP A 413 -14.70 -8.06 6.47
CA ASP A 413 -15.66 -8.23 5.39
C ASP A 413 -14.87 -8.04 4.08
N LEU A 414 -14.45 -9.14 3.47
CA LEU A 414 -13.75 -9.09 2.19
C LEU A 414 -14.70 -8.58 1.10
N PRO A 415 -14.16 -7.90 0.07
CA PRO A 415 -14.94 -7.54 -1.10
C PRO A 415 -15.70 -8.76 -1.68
N PRO A 416 -16.96 -8.59 -2.11
CA PRO A 416 -17.73 -9.67 -2.71
C PRO A 416 -17.01 -10.24 -3.95
N GLY A 417 -17.04 -11.57 -4.12
CA GLY A 417 -16.42 -12.26 -5.27
C GLY A 417 -15.08 -12.96 -5.01
N THR A 418 -14.65 -13.07 -3.74
CA THR A 418 -13.43 -13.80 -3.37
C THR A 418 -13.59 -15.33 -3.51
N SER A 419 -12.88 -15.97 -4.45
CA SER A 419 -12.91 -17.44 -4.68
C SER A 419 -11.59 -18.13 -4.30
N THR A 420 -11.63 -19.46 -4.13
CA THR A 420 -10.41 -20.29 -4.00
C THR A 420 -9.44 -20.03 -5.15
N GLY A 421 -8.19 -19.66 -4.85
CA GLY A 421 -7.16 -19.26 -5.83
C GLY A 421 -6.87 -17.75 -5.89
N GLN A 422 -7.57 -16.94 -5.10
CA GLN A 422 -7.27 -15.52 -4.96
C GLN A 422 -6.45 -15.24 -3.69
N GLY A 423 -5.51 -14.31 -3.78
CA GLY A 423 -4.76 -13.76 -2.65
C GLY A 423 -5.37 -12.45 -2.18
N LEU A 424 -5.13 -12.09 -0.93
CA LEU A 424 -5.32 -10.74 -0.42
C LEU A 424 -3.97 -10.22 0.06
N ASP A 425 -3.50 -9.16 -0.59
CA ASP A 425 -2.32 -8.44 -0.16
C ASP A 425 -2.75 -7.17 0.55
N VAL A 426 -2.24 -6.96 1.76
CA VAL A 426 -2.44 -5.75 2.54
C VAL A 426 -1.08 -5.12 2.77
N GLU A 427 -0.87 -3.93 2.22
CA GLU A 427 0.30 -3.11 2.49
C GLU A 427 -0.11 -1.91 3.34
N LEU A 428 0.61 -1.69 4.44
CA LEU A 428 0.58 -0.49 5.24
C LEU A 428 1.91 0.25 5.08
N LYS A 429 1.87 1.46 4.53
CA LYS A 429 3.05 2.30 4.32
C LYS A 429 2.96 3.58 5.14
N VAL A 430 4.04 3.90 5.84
CA VAL A 430 4.21 5.15 6.59
C VAL A 430 5.46 5.84 6.07
N THR A 431 5.27 6.94 5.36
CA THR A 431 6.38 7.74 4.82
C THR A 431 6.86 8.80 5.83
N ALA A 432 8.01 9.42 5.56
CA ALA A 432 8.49 10.56 6.36
C ALA A 432 7.53 11.77 6.37
N ASP A 433 6.71 11.91 5.32
CA ASP A 433 5.74 13.00 5.17
C ASP A 433 4.39 12.68 5.85
N ASN A 434 4.24 11.47 6.40
CA ASN A 434 3.04 11.07 7.12
C ASN A 434 2.80 11.99 8.33
N PRO A 435 1.57 12.50 8.53
CA PRO A 435 1.28 13.44 9.61
C PRO A 435 1.55 12.87 11.01
N ALA A 436 1.52 11.54 11.18
CA ALA A 436 1.83 10.85 12.42
C ALA A 436 3.27 10.32 12.49
N ALA A 437 4.13 10.58 11.50
CA ALA A 437 5.49 10.02 11.43
C ALA A 437 6.30 10.29 12.71
N GLU A 438 6.26 11.52 13.24
CA GLU A 438 6.99 11.87 14.47
C GLU A 438 6.43 11.18 15.72
N ALA A 439 5.10 10.99 15.79
CA ALA A 439 4.47 10.27 16.89
C ALA A 439 4.85 8.78 16.85
N ILE A 440 4.79 8.17 15.67
CA ILE A 440 5.21 6.78 15.41
C ILE A 440 6.69 6.60 15.78
N LYS A 441 7.58 7.45 15.28
CA LYS A 441 9.01 7.44 15.64
C LYS A 441 9.21 7.55 17.14
N SER A 442 8.47 8.43 17.80
CA SER A 442 8.57 8.64 19.24
C SER A 442 8.12 7.41 20.04
N ALA A 443 7.04 6.74 19.61
CA ALA A 443 6.57 5.49 20.20
C ALA A 443 7.61 4.36 20.02
N VAL A 444 8.13 4.16 18.80
CA VAL A 444 9.20 3.20 18.50
C VAL A 444 10.45 3.48 19.34
N ALA A 445 10.89 4.74 19.43
CA ALA A 445 12.07 5.11 20.21
C ALA A 445 11.91 4.86 21.72
N ARG A 446 10.67 4.87 22.24
CA ARG A 446 10.35 4.48 23.62
C ARG A 446 10.18 2.97 23.79
N GLY A 447 10.15 2.20 22.70
CA GLY A 447 9.84 0.77 22.70
C GLY A 447 8.34 0.46 22.86
N ASP A 448 7.47 1.44 22.63
CA ASP A 448 6.01 1.29 22.68
C ASP A 448 5.50 0.89 21.29
N MET A 449 5.68 -0.40 20.95
CA MET A 449 5.32 -0.91 19.63
C MET A 449 3.80 -0.98 19.43
N ASP A 450 3.02 -1.15 20.50
CA ASP A 450 1.56 -1.17 20.44
C ASP A 450 1.04 0.22 20.00
N GLU A 451 1.49 1.30 20.64
CA GLU A 451 1.16 2.68 20.24
C GLU A 451 1.64 2.98 18.81
N ALA A 452 2.86 2.56 18.46
CA ALA A 452 3.40 2.77 17.11
C ALA A 452 2.57 2.06 16.03
N THR A 453 2.15 0.82 16.27
CA THR A 453 1.29 0.06 15.36
C THR A 453 -0.09 0.66 15.27
N GLU A 454 -0.70 1.09 16.38
CA GLU A 454 -2.01 1.76 16.37
C GLU A 454 -1.95 3.06 15.54
N LEU A 455 -0.95 3.91 15.79
CA LEU A 455 -0.75 5.15 15.04
C LEU A 455 -0.50 4.90 13.55
N ALA A 456 0.29 3.88 13.20
CA ALA A 456 0.54 3.49 11.82
C ALA A 456 -0.74 2.94 11.16
N MET A 457 -1.49 2.07 11.83
CA MET A 457 -2.76 1.53 11.33
C MET A 457 -3.85 2.60 11.22
N GLU A 458 -3.78 3.69 11.97
CA GLU A 458 -4.72 4.80 11.89
C GLU A 458 -4.33 5.81 10.81
N ASN A 459 -3.04 6.12 10.66
CA ASN A 459 -2.58 7.25 9.85
C ASN A 459 -1.78 6.84 8.60
N GLY A 460 -1.34 5.59 8.51
CA GLY A 460 -0.59 5.07 7.37
C GLY A 460 -1.48 4.84 6.15
N ARG A 461 -0.84 4.92 4.97
CA ARG A 461 -1.48 4.53 3.72
C ARG A 461 -1.70 3.04 3.72
N VAL A 462 -2.91 2.59 3.46
CA VAL A 462 -3.22 1.16 3.31
C VAL A 462 -3.55 0.87 1.86
N VAL A 463 -2.93 -0.15 1.29
CA VAL A 463 -3.30 -0.69 -0.02
C VAL A 463 -3.77 -2.12 0.20
N ILE A 464 -4.98 -2.42 -0.26
CA ILE A 464 -5.54 -3.76 -0.24
C ILE A 464 -5.69 -4.20 -1.69
N ARG A 465 -5.02 -5.28 -2.08
CA ARG A 465 -5.11 -5.87 -3.41
C ARG A 465 -5.71 -7.26 -3.31
N GLN A 466 -6.78 -7.50 -4.06
CA GLN A 466 -7.26 -8.86 -4.29
C GLN A 466 -6.56 -9.39 -5.55
N THR A 467 -5.68 -10.36 -5.39
CA THR A 467 -4.82 -10.86 -6.47
C THR A 467 -5.22 -12.25 -6.94
N THR A 468 -4.80 -12.63 -8.14
CA THR A 468 -4.83 -14.01 -8.65
C THR A 468 -3.42 -14.38 -9.08
N ILE A 469 -2.96 -15.55 -8.65
CA ILE A 469 -1.64 -16.06 -8.97
C ILE A 469 -1.79 -17.23 -9.93
N GLU A 470 -1.13 -17.16 -11.08
CA GLU A 470 -1.05 -18.23 -12.07
C GLU A 470 0.41 -18.67 -12.21
N SER A 471 0.70 -19.95 -11.96
CA SER A 471 2.02 -20.53 -12.28
C SER A 471 2.10 -20.80 -13.77
N LEU A 472 3.11 -20.23 -14.44
CA LEU A 472 3.37 -20.43 -15.86
C LEU A 472 4.23 -21.66 -16.11
N ALA A 473 5.22 -21.88 -15.24
CA ALA A 473 6.14 -23.01 -15.27
C ALA A 473 6.72 -23.22 -13.87
N SER A 474 6.95 -24.47 -13.51
CA SER A 474 7.74 -24.89 -12.35
C SER A 474 8.34 -26.24 -12.71
N GLU A 475 9.66 -26.35 -12.71
CA GLU A 475 10.34 -27.64 -12.88
C GLU A 475 11.53 -27.69 -11.91
N GLU A 476 11.68 -28.85 -11.31
CA GLU A 476 12.72 -29.17 -10.35
C GLU A 476 13.59 -30.28 -10.96
N ILE A 477 14.90 -30.09 -10.92
CA ILE A 477 15.87 -31.03 -11.48
C ILE A 477 16.86 -31.42 -10.39
N GLU A 478 16.67 -32.61 -9.82
CA GLU A 478 17.59 -33.22 -8.88
C GLU A 478 18.71 -34.00 -9.59
N PHE A 479 19.96 -33.84 -9.11
CA PHE A 479 21.12 -34.64 -9.51
C PHE A 479 21.81 -35.26 -8.29
N ASP A 480 21.66 -36.57 -8.10
CA ASP A 480 22.42 -37.33 -7.09
C ASP A 480 23.83 -37.69 -7.59
N ALA A 481 24.85 -37.14 -6.94
CA ALA A 481 26.26 -37.42 -7.22
C ALA A 481 26.97 -38.19 -6.09
N GLY A 482 26.28 -39.02 -5.29
CA GLY A 482 26.85 -40.03 -4.39
C GLY A 482 27.74 -39.56 -3.22
N VAL A 483 28.22 -38.32 -3.24
CA VAL A 483 28.95 -37.60 -2.18
C VAL A 483 28.36 -36.20 -1.92
N GLY A 484 27.26 -35.87 -2.60
CA GLY A 484 26.51 -34.62 -2.54
C GLY A 484 25.38 -34.63 -3.59
N GLY A 485 24.32 -33.88 -3.34
CA GLY A 485 23.22 -33.62 -4.28
C GLY A 485 23.38 -32.23 -4.91
N ALA A 486 22.81 -32.05 -6.09
CA ALA A 486 22.57 -30.73 -6.65
C ALA A 486 21.10 -30.63 -7.04
N GLU A 487 20.41 -29.61 -6.56
CA GLU A 487 19.04 -29.31 -6.91
C GLU A 487 19.02 -28.00 -7.72
N ILE A 488 18.25 -27.99 -8.79
CA ILE A 488 17.99 -26.79 -9.56
C ILE A 488 16.49 -26.68 -9.72
N GLU A 489 15.91 -25.68 -9.09
CA GLU A 489 14.51 -25.31 -9.27
C GLU A 489 14.44 -24.07 -10.16
N TYR A 490 13.52 -24.06 -11.10
CA TYR A 490 13.19 -22.84 -11.82
C TYR A 490 11.70 -22.76 -12.09
N GLY A 491 11.20 -21.53 -12.05
CA GLY A 491 9.78 -21.30 -12.25
C GLY A 491 9.48 -19.88 -12.70
N ALA A 492 8.23 -19.71 -13.12
CA ALA A 492 7.67 -18.41 -13.43
C ALA A 492 6.20 -18.37 -13.01
N SER A 493 5.78 -17.23 -12.48
CA SER A 493 4.40 -16.97 -12.06
C SER A 493 3.96 -15.57 -12.48
N VAL A 494 2.65 -15.39 -12.57
CA VAL A 494 2.00 -14.10 -12.80
C VAL A 494 1.02 -13.86 -11.66
N GLU A 495 1.21 -12.77 -10.93
CA GLU A 495 0.28 -12.23 -9.95
C GLU A 495 -0.45 -11.04 -10.60
N THR A 496 -1.78 -11.06 -10.64
CA THR A 496 -2.60 -9.96 -11.18
C THR A 496 -3.57 -9.47 -10.11
N ALA A 497 -3.57 -8.16 -9.84
CA ALA A 497 -4.58 -7.51 -9.02
C ALA A 497 -5.88 -7.38 -9.80
N ASN A 498 -6.98 -7.88 -9.22
CA ASN A 498 -8.32 -7.79 -9.76
C ASN A 498 -9.07 -6.59 -9.19
N VAL A 499 -8.83 -6.29 -7.92
CA VAL A 499 -9.43 -5.15 -7.21
C VAL A 499 -8.36 -4.52 -6.33
N VAL A 500 -8.33 -3.19 -6.31
CA VAL A 500 -7.43 -2.41 -5.46
C VAL A 500 -8.24 -1.41 -4.66
N PHE A 501 -8.04 -1.42 -3.35
CA PHE A 501 -8.51 -0.37 -2.45
C PHE A 501 -7.32 0.36 -1.86
N VAL A 502 -7.43 1.67 -1.74
CA VAL A 502 -6.40 2.53 -1.15
C VAL A 502 -7.03 3.37 -0.07
N ARG A 503 -6.50 3.31 1.14
CA ARG A 503 -6.73 4.29 2.18
C ARG A 503 -5.55 5.27 2.16
N PRO A 504 -5.74 6.53 1.75
CA PRO A 504 -4.68 7.54 1.79
C PRO A 504 -4.11 7.74 3.21
N GLU A 505 -2.91 8.32 3.30
CA GLU A 505 -2.34 8.69 4.61
C GLU A 505 -3.27 9.68 5.35
N GLY A 506 -3.51 9.42 6.63
CA GLY A 506 -4.39 10.23 7.49
C GLY A 506 -5.87 10.19 7.11
N SER A 507 -6.29 9.25 6.27
CA SER A 507 -7.70 8.99 5.93
C SER A 507 -8.19 7.70 6.60
N HIS A 508 -9.49 7.63 6.90
CA HIS A 508 -10.15 6.40 7.35
C HIS A 508 -10.90 5.68 6.23
N ASP A 509 -10.94 6.28 5.04
CA ASP A 509 -11.81 5.84 3.95
C ASP A 509 -11.03 5.13 2.84
N LEU A 510 -11.58 4.00 2.41
CA LEU A 510 -11.04 3.22 1.30
C LEU A 510 -11.59 3.75 -0.02
N VAL A 511 -10.67 4.09 -0.92
CA VAL A 511 -10.94 4.46 -2.30
C VAL A 511 -10.68 3.25 -3.18
N GLN A 512 -11.69 2.77 -3.90
CA GLN A 512 -11.49 1.74 -4.90
C GLN A 512 -10.93 2.35 -6.18
N LEU A 513 -9.88 1.75 -6.72
CA LEU A 513 -9.34 2.10 -8.04
C LEU A 513 -9.94 1.17 -9.10
N ASP A 514 -10.57 1.75 -10.13
CA ASP A 514 -11.07 0.96 -11.27
C ASP A 514 -9.92 0.57 -12.20
N LEU A 515 -9.48 -0.67 -12.06
CA LEU A 515 -8.36 -1.22 -12.83
C LEU A 515 -8.63 -1.26 -14.34
N SER A 516 -9.90 -1.28 -14.76
CA SER A 516 -10.28 -1.32 -16.17
C SER A 516 -10.05 0.02 -16.90
N GLN A 517 -9.96 1.12 -16.15
CA GLN A 517 -9.68 2.45 -16.70
C GLN A 517 -8.18 2.77 -16.75
N LEU A 518 -7.33 1.92 -16.14
CA LEU A 518 -5.90 2.18 -16.03
C LEU A 518 -5.21 2.20 -17.40
N PRO A 519 -4.12 3.00 -17.53
CA PRO A 519 -3.29 2.97 -18.72
C PRO A 519 -2.79 1.56 -19.06
N ALA A 520 -2.46 0.77 -18.03
CA ALA A 520 -2.00 -0.61 -18.14
C ALA A 520 -3.09 -1.64 -18.50
N GLY A 521 -4.38 -1.29 -18.34
CA GLY A 521 -5.52 -2.14 -18.67
C GLY A 521 -6.02 -2.01 -20.12
N LYS A 522 -5.44 -1.07 -20.89
CA LYS A 522 -5.70 -0.86 -22.33
C LYS A 522 -4.60 -1.50 -23.18
#